data_AF-A0A380DUY4-F1
#
_entry.id   AF-A0A380DUY4-F1
#
_cell.length_a   1.000
_cell.length_b   1.000
_cell.length_c   1.000
_cell.angle_alpha   90.00
_cell.angle_beta   90.00
_cell.angle_gamma   90.00
#
_symmetry.space_group_name_H-M   'P 1'
#
loop_
_entity.id
_entity.type
_entity.pdbx_description
1 polymer ?
#
loop_
_entity_poly.entity_id
_entity_poly.type
_entity_poly.pdbx_seq_one_letter_code
_entity_poly.pdbx_strand_id
1 'polypeptide(L)'
;MYINMKDYGLTGINKTKDTRAIQRALNRGRCKPTTVYIPKGTYDICKPLTIYGNTTLLLDNETILRRCHSGPLLKNGHRFGFYRGYNGHSHIHIKGGKF
;
A
#
# COMPACT_ATOMS: atom_id res chain seq x y z
N MET A 1 -8.63 -6.23 10.54
CA MET A 1 -9.56 -5.29 9.86
C MET A 1 -9.42 -5.48 8.37
N TYR A 2 -10.52 -5.51 7.62
CA TYR A 2 -10.50 -5.62 6.16
C TYR A 2 -10.93 -4.29 5.54
N ILE A 3 -10.16 -3.80 4.56
CA ILE A 3 -10.46 -2.57 3.82
C ILE A 3 -10.55 -2.93 2.35
N ASN A 4 -11.74 -2.84 1.77
CA ASN A 4 -11.89 -2.83 0.32
C ASN A 4 -11.61 -1.42 -0.21
N MET A 5 -10.61 -1.28 -1.06
CA MET A 5 -10.19 0.03 -1.54
C MET A 5 -11.23 0.73 -2.42
N LYS A 6 -12.14 -0.01 -3.06
CA LYS A 6 -13.26 0.59 -3.82
C LYS A 6 -14.14 1.46 -2.92
N ASP A 7 -14.46 0.95 -1.73
CA ASP A 7 -15.25 1.66 -0.71
C ASP A 7 -14.44 2.74 0.00
N TYR A 8 -13.11 2.72 -0.18
CA TYR A 8 -12.16 3.66 0.39
C TYR A 8 -11.76 4.79 -0.57
N GLY A 9 -12.51 4.96 -1.67
CA GLY A 9 -12.33 6.03 -2.64
C GLY A 9 -11.22 5.79 -3.66
N LEU A 10 -10.84 4.53 -3.88
CA LEU A 10 -9.93 4.15 -4.97
C LEU A 10 -10.71 4.05 -6.28
N THR A 11 -10.31 4.87 -7.26
CA THR A 11 -11.04 5.00 -8.53
C THR A 11 -10.21 4.61 -9.75
N GLY A 12 -8.88 4.79 -9.71
CA GLY A 12 -8.00 4.60 -10.87
C GLY A 12 -7.99 5.79 -11.83
N ILE A 13 -8.74 6.85 -11.55
CA ILE A 13 -8.88 8.02 -12.42
C ILE A 13 -7.93 9.15 -11.97
N ASN A 14 -7.72 9.29 -10.66
CA ASN A 14 -6.94 10.39 -10.10
C ASN A 14 -5.79 9.86 -9.25
N LYS A 15 -4.62 9.71 -9.89
CA LYS A 15 -3.39 9.20 -9.27
C LYS A 15 -3.07 9.80 -7.90
N THR A 16 -3.31 11.09 -7.69
CA THR A 16 -3.04 11.77 -6.42
C THR A 16 -4.06 11.42 -5.33
N LYS A 17 -5.35 11.31 -5.67
CA LYS A 17 -6.37 10.85 -4.73
C LYS A 17 -6.19 9.35 -4.42
N ASP A 18 -5.96 8.55 -5.44
CA ASP A 18 -5.76 7.11 -5.34
C ASP A 18 -4.52 6.74 -4.49
N THR A 19 -3.37 7.38 -4.76
CA THR A 19 -2.15 7.20 -3.96
C THR A 19 -2.40 7.56 -2.48
N ARG A 20 -3.10 8.66 -2.21
CA ARG A 20 -3.47 9.06 -0.83
C ARG A 20 -4.46 8.10 -0.18
N ALA A 21 -5.41 7.55 -0.94
CA ALA A 21 -6.35 6.57 -0.43
C ALA A 21 -5.62 5.30 0.01
N ILE A 22 -4.76 4.74 -0.85
CA ILE A 22 -3.97 3.55 -0.54
C ILE A 22 -3.06 3.80 0.66
N GLN A 23 -2.36 4.94 0.71
CA GLN A 23 -1.49 5.25 1.87
C GLN A 23 -2.29 5.35 3.18
N ARG A 24 -3.48 5.97 3.16
CA ARG A 24 -4.34 6.04 4.36
C ARG A 24 -4.80 4.67 4.82
N ALA A 25 -5.09 3.75 3.91
CA ALA A 25 -5.43 2.37 4.23
C ALA A 25 -4.24 1.62 4.86
N LEU A 26 -3.05 1.72 4.26
CA LEU A 26 -1.82 1.11 4.79
C LEU A 26 -1.43 1.66 6.18
N ASN A 27 -1.69 2.94 6.44
CA ASN A 27 -1.43 3.55 7.75
C ASN A 27 -2.20 2.87 8.90
N ARG A 28 -3.32 2.19 8.61
CA ARG A 28 -4.13 1.49 9.63
C ARG A 28 -3.41 0.30 10.25
N GLY A 29 -2.46 -0.30 9.53
CA GLY A 29 -1.60 -1.38 10.03
C GLY A 29 -0.78 -1.00 11.27
N ARG A 30 -0.50 0.31 11.46
CA ARG A 30 0.20 0.81 12.66
C ARG A 30 -0.59 0.58 13.96
N CYS A 31 -1.91 0.55 13.89
CA CYS A 31 -2.78 0.48 15.05
C CYS A 31 -3.31 -0.94 15.30
N LYS A 32 -3.61 -1.69 14.23
CA LYS A 32 -4.18 -3.04 14.33
C LYS A 32 -3.94 -3.85 13.05
N PRO A 33 -3.95 -5.19 13.12
CA PRO A 33 -3.83 -6.05 11.95
C PRO A 33 -4.84 -5.65 10.86
N THR A 34 -4.33 -5.37 9.66
CA THR A 34 -5.12 -4.80 8.57
C THR A 34 -4.84 -5.51 7.25
N THR A 35 -5.90 -5.95 6.59
CA THR A 35 -5.88 -6.43 5.21
C THR A 35 -6.43 -5.34 4.31
N VAL A 36 -5.62 -4.87 3.36
CA VAL A 36 -6.00 -3.89 2.35
C VAL A 36 -6.19 -4.64 1.04
N TYR A 37 -7.43 -4.72 0.55
CA TYR A 37 -7.76 -5.33 -0.73
C TYR A 37 -7.86 -4.27 -1.83
N ILE A 38 -7.06 -4.43 -2.89
CA ILE A 38 -7.11 -3.61 -4.09
C ILE A 38 -7.80 -4.42 -5.20
N PRO A 39 -8.96 -3.95 -5.71
CA PRO A 39 -9.67 -4.64 -6.78
C PRO A 39 -8.93 -4.53 -8.12
N LYS A 40 -9.40 -5.28 -9.12
CA LYS A 40 -8.87 -5.23 -10.49
C LYS A 40 -8.85 -3.79 -11.04
N GLY A 41 -7.80 -3.46 -11.78
CA GLY A 41 -7.63 -2.14 -12.37
C GLY A 41 -6.17 -1.71 -12.41
N THR A 42 -5.91 -0.63 -13.15
CA THR A 42 -4.59 0.02 -13.18
C THR A 42 -4.62 1.29 -12.34
N TYR A 43 -3.72 1.40 -11.37
CA TYR A 43 -3.63 2.52 -10.46
C TYR A 43 -2.25 3.16 -10.54
N ASP A 44 -2.21 4.41 -10.99
CA ASP A 44 -0.98 5.20 -11.05
C ASP A 44 -0.60 5.71 -9.67
N ILE A 45 0.58 5.29 -9.20
CA ILE A 45 1.12 5.66 -7.90
C ILE A 45 2.12 6.79 -8.09
N CYS A 46 1.77 7.99 -7.61
CA CYS A 46 2.54 9.21 -7.83
C CYS A 46 3.53 9.54 -6.70
N LYS A 47 3.48 8.81 -5.58
CA LYS A 47 4.45 8.91 -4.47
C LYS A 47 4.71 7.52 -3.85
N PRO A 48 5.93 7.26 -3.33
CA PRO A 48 6.25 6.02 -2.65
C PRO A 48 5.25 5.68 -1.53
N LEU A 49 4.69 4.46 -1.57
CA LEU A 49 3.82 3.95 -0.52
C LEU A 49 4.65 3.37 0.62
N THR A 50 4.27 3.65 1.86
CA THR A 50 4.88 3.06 3.06
C THR A 50 3.95 2.00 3.62
N ILE A 51 4.43 0.77 3.73
CA ILE A 51 3.73 -0.33 4.39
C ILE A 51 4.26 -0.52 5.81
N TYR A 52 3.34 -0.79 6.74
CA TYR A 52 3.61 -0.93 8.17
C TYR A 52 3.37 -2.38 8.60
N GLY A 53 3.76 -2.69 9.85
CA GLY A 53 3.65 -4.05 10.38
C GLY A 53 2.20 -4.52 10.46
N ASN A 54 2.02 -5.83 10.57
CA ASN A 54 0.70 -6.47 10.64
C ASN A 54 -0.23 -6.09 9.48
N THR A 55 0.33 -5.88 8.29
CA THR A 55 -0.41 -5.46 7.10
C THR A 55 -0.38 -6.55 6.04
N THR A 56 -1.55 -6.95 5.55
CA THR A 56 -1.67 -7.77 4.34
C THR A 56 -2.14 -6.89 3.21
N LEU A 57 -1.31 -6.68 2.19
CA LEU A 57 -1.68 -6.04 0.94
C LEU A 57 -2.11 -7.13 -0.05
N LEU A 58 -3.42 -7.24 -0.26
CA LEU A 58 -4.02 -8.21 -1.15
C LEU A 58 -4.46 -7.50 -2.43
N LEU A 59 -3.92 -7.91 -3.56
CA LEU A 59 -4.31 -7.38 -4.86
C LEU A 59 -5.05 -8.46 -5.63
N ASP A 60 -6.04 -8.03 -6.41
CA ASP A 60 -6.57 -8.88 -7.47
C ASP A 60 -5.44 -9.25 -8.46
N ASN A 61 -5.52 -10.43 -9.08
CA ASN A 61 -4.48 -10.90 -10.00
C ASN A 61 -4.33 -9.99 -11.22
N GLU A 62 -5.39 -9.28 -11.61
CA GLU A 62 -5.40 -8.33 -12.71
C GLU A 62 -5.12 -6.88 -12.27
N THR A 63 -4.81 -6.64 -11.00
CA THR A 63 -4.44 -5.30 -10.53
C THR A 63 -3.03 -4.94 -10.97
N ILE A 64 -2.86 -3.73 -11.51
CA ILE A 64 -1.55 -3.14 -11.85
C ILE A 64 -1.33 -1.90 -10.99
N LEU A 65 -0.33 -1.91 -10.12
CA LEU A 65 0.16 -0.71 -9.44
C LEU A 65 1.30 -0.11 -10.25
N ARG A 66 0.98 0.86 -11.11
CA ARG A 66 1.97 1.46 -12.01
C ARG A 66 2.68 2.60 -11.31
N ARG A 67 4.01 2.49 -11.22
CA ARG A 67 4.85 3.53 -10.65
C ARG A 67 5.01 4.72 -11.61
N CYS A 68 4.71 5.93 -11.14
CA CYS A 68 4.83 7.17 -11.93
C CYS A 68 5.81 8.19 -11.33
N HIS A 69 6.82 7.72 -10.59
CA HIS A 69 7.86 8.56 -9.97
C HIS A 69 9.19 7.80 -9.91
N SER A 70 10.30 8.51 -9.67
CA SER A 70 11.65 7.93 -9.64
C SER A 70 11.97 7.09 -8.39
N GLY A 71 11.29 7.32 -7.26
CA GLY A 71 11.49 6.56 -6.01
C GLY A 71 10.94 5.12 -6.03
N PRO A 72 11.03 4.35 -4.92
CA PRO A 72 10.47 2.99 -4.82
C PRO A 72 8.94 3.01 -4.78
N LEU A 73 8.29 2.01 -5.39
CA LEU A 73 6.82 1.91 -5.40
C LEU A 73 6.26 1.68 -3.98
N LEU A 74 6.84 0.73 -3.26
CA LEU A 74 6.48 0.34 -1.90
C LEU A 74 7.73 0.22 -1.04
N LYS A 75 7.68 0.70 0.20
CA LYS A 75 8.79 0.63 1.16
C LYS A 75 8.31 0.23 2.55
N ASN A 76 9.11 -0.57 3.23
CA ASN A 76 8.95 -0.91 4.64
C ASN A 76 9.78 0.08 5.47
N GLY A 77 9.18 1.22 5.80
CA GLY A 77 9.80 2.22 6.67
C GLY A 77 9.72 3.66 6.15
N HIS A 78 9.72 4.60 7.09
CA HIS A 78 9.76 6.02 6.78
C HIS A 78 11.21 6.54 6.66
N ARG A 79 11.43 7.59 5.84
CA ARG A 79 12.77 8.14 5.55
C ARG A 79 13.56 8.58 6.80
N PHE A 80 12.84 8.97 7.85
CA PHE A 80 13.42 9.42 9.12
C PHE A 80 13.13 8.44 10.28
N GLY A 81 12.72 7.21 9.96
CA GLY A 81 12.55 6.18 10.98
C GLY A 81 13.89 5.57 11.38
N PHE A 82 14.10 5.39 12.68
CA PHE A 82 15.27 4.70 13.21
C PHE A 82 15.00 3.19 13.25
N TYR A 83 15.30 2.50 12.15
CA TYR A 83 15.23 1.04 12.07
C TYR A 83 16.66 0.47 12.13
N ARG A 84 17.02 -0.21 13.22
CA ARG A 84 18.35 -0.78 13.48
C ARG A 84 18.21 -2.21 13.99
N GLY A 85 19.22 -3.06 13.76
CA GLY A 85 19.23 -4.42 14.31
C GLY A 85 17.99 -5.24 13.93
N TYR A 86 17.52 -5.11 12.69
CA TYR A 86 16.35 -5.83 12.15
C TYR A 86 15.01 -5.57 12.88
N ASN A 87 14.89 -4.49 13.66
CA ASN A 87 13.66 -4.10 14.36
C ASN A 87 12.61 -3.35 13.50
N GLY A 88 12.68 -3.52 12.17
CA GLY A 88 11.76 -2.89 11.22
C GLY A 88 10.33 -3.42 11.36
N HIS A 89 9.42 -2.92 10.51
CA HIS A 89 8.06 -3.47 10.52
C HIS A 89 8.07 -4.93 10.02
N SER A 90 7.36 -5.80 10.74
CA SER A 90 7.25 -7.24 10.46
C SER A 90 5.79 -7.68 10.27
N HIS A 91 5.57 -8.96 9.92
CA HIS A 91 4.25 -9.52 9.62
C HIS A 91 3.55 -8.79 8.47
N ILE A 92 4.30 -8.59 7.39
CA ILE A 92 3.84 -7.95 6.16
C ILE A 92 3.69 -9.03 5.10
N HIS A 93 2.48 -9.14 4.55
CA HIS A 93 2.18 -10.08 3.47
C HIS A 93 1.73 -9.28 2.25
N ILE A 94 2.26 -9.61 1.08
CA ILE A 94 1.86 -9.00 -0.19
C ILE A 94 1.52 -10.14 -1.14
N LYS A 95 0.32 -10.14 -1.71
CA LYS A 95 -0.17 -11.22 -2.57
C LYS A 95 -0.94 -10.68 -3.77
N GLY A 96 -0.65 -11.23 -4.94
CA GLY A 96 -1.35 -10.94 -6.20
C GLY A 96 -0.85 -9.67 -6.91
N GLY A 97 -1.51 -9.36 -8.02
CA GLY A 97 -1.27 -8.19 -8.85
C GLY A 97 0.10 -8.12 -9.52
N LYS A 98 0.33 -6.98 -10.18
CA LYS A 98 1.57 -6.60 -10.86
C LYS A 98 2.05 -5.25 -10.36
N PHE A 99 3.36 -5.15 -10.12
CA PHE A 99 4.06 -3.95 -9.63
C PHE A 99 5.06 -3.46 -10.68
#